data_AF-A0A448X4P8-F1
#
_entry.id   AF-A0A448X4P8-F1
#
_cell.length_a   1.000
_cell.length_b   1.000
_cell.length_c   1.000
_cell.angle_alpha   90.00
_cell.angle_beta   90.00
_cell.angle_gamma   90.00
#
_symmetry.space_group_name_H-M   'P 1'
#
loop_
_entity.id
_entity.type
_entity.pdbx_description
1 polymer ?
#
loop_
_entity_poly.entity_id
_entity_poly.type
_entity_poly.pdbx_seq_one_letter_code
_entity_poly.pdbx_strand_id
1 'polypeptide(L)'
;MKSDYFAALEQATDNVQLHFVPATNKFAALAGHDCLIHLAGGCLGQLAAGLLKTANDIRLLSSGPRCGLGELRLPENEPGSSIMPGIFKKKHITWRPFPCLC
;
A
#
# COMPACT_ATOMS: atom_id res chain seq x y z
N MET A 1 19.03 9.66 34.46
CA MET A 1 18.07 8.67 33.91
C MET A 1 16.77 9.27 33.41
N LYS A 2 16.06 10.15 34.15
CA LYS A 2 14.87 10.86 33.59
C LYS A 2 15.25 11.99 32.62
N SER A 3 16.34 12.73 32.87
CA SER A 3 16.84 13.84 32.02
C SER A 3 17.24 13.38 30.62
N ASP A 4 17.98 12.29 30.55
CA ASP A 4 18.69 11.86 29.33
C ASP A 4 17.72 11.32 28.27
N TYR A 5 16.59 10.75 28.73
CA TYR A 5 15.52 10.25 27.87
C TYR A 5 14.78 11.36 27.12
N PHE A 6 14.51 12.49 27.78
CA PHE A 6 13.83 13.62 27.12
C PHE A 6 14.75 14.34 26.13
N ALA A 7 16.03 14.51 26.49
CA ALA A 7 17.03 15.05 25.56
C ALA A 7 17.16 14.19 24.29
N ALA A 8 17.09 12.86 24.42
CA ALA A 8 17.11 11.95 23.27
C ALA A 8 15.85 12.09 22.38
N LEU A 9 14.67 12.37 22.94
CA LEU A 9 13.45 12.58 22.17
C LEU A 9 13.45 13.91 21.41
N GLU A 10 14.00 14.96 22.02
CA GLU A 10 14.19 16.27 21.39
C GLU A 10 15.14 16.15 20.20
N GLN A 11 16.30 15.52 20.41
CA GLN A 11 17.27 15.23 19.34
C GLN A 11 16.67 14.38 18.20
N ALA A 12 15.87 13.36 18.52
CA ALA A 12 15.21 12.54 17.51
C ALA A 12 14.18 13.33 16.69
N THR A 13 13.46 14.25 17.35
CA THR A 13 12.47 15.12 16.69
C THR A 13 13.15 16.08 15.72
N ASP A 14 14.27 16.68 16.13
CA ASP A 14 15.04 17.61 15.30
C ASP A 14 15.63 16.93 14.06
N ASN A 15 16.09 15.68 14.20
CA ASN A 15 16.69 14.94 13.09
C ASN A 15 15.69 14.47 12.03
N VAL A 16 14.48 14.08 12.44
CA VAL A 16 13.49 13.44 11.54
C VAL A 16 12.35 14.39 11.17
N GLN A 17 12.31 15.59 11.75
CA GLN A 17 11.22 16.56 11.58
C GLN A 17 9.83 15.97 11.87
N LEU A 18 9.78 14.98 12.77
CA LEU A 18 8.57 14.33 13.24
C LEU A 18 8.50 14.47 14.77
N HIS A 19 7.34 14.90 15.27
CA HIS A 19 7.18 15.19 16.69
C HIS A 19 6.98 13.90 17.51
N PHE A 20 8.00 13.49 18.26
CA PHE A 20 7.93 12.32 19.13
C PHE A 20 7.52 12.69 20.55
N VAL A 21 6.54 11.97 21.10
CA VAL A 21 6.02 12.17 22.46
C VAL A 21 6.24 10.89 23.26
N PRO A 22 6.65 10.98 24.55
CA PRO A 22 6.77 9.80 25.39
C PRO A 22 5.42 9.09 25.56
N ALA A 23 5.43 7.75 25.53
CA ALA A 23 4.24 6.96 25.79
C ALA A 23 3.73 7.17 27.23
N THR A 24 2.42 7.37 27.38
CA THR A 24 1.75 7.62 28.67
C THR A 24 2.02 6.49 29.69
N ASN A 25 2.09 5.24 29.22
CA ASN A 25 2.46 4.09 30.03
C ASN A 25 3.59 3.29 29.35
N LYS A 26 4.78 3.35 29.94
CA LYS A 26 5.99 2.69 29.42
C LYS A 26 5.92 1.16 29.52
N PHE A 27 5.20 0.61 30.50
CA PHE A 27 5.06 -0.84 30.65
C PHE A 27 4.18 -1.43 29.54
N ALA A 28 3.06 -0.77 29.23
CA ALA A 28 2.19 -1.18 28.12
C ALA A 28 2.93 -1.12 26.77
N ALA A 29 3.70 -0.05 26.54
CA ALA A 29 4.48 0.12 25.31
C ALA A 29 5.62 -0.91 25.14
N LEU A 30 6.11 -1.50 26.22
CA LEU A 30 7.13 -2.56 26.20
C LEU A 30 6.53 -3.96 26.14
N ALA A 31 5.35 -4.16 26.75
CA ALA A 31 4.70 -5.47 26.84
C ALA A 31 3.96 -5.87 25.55
N GLY A 32 3.53 -4.90 24.73
CA GLY A 32 2.74 -5.17 23.54
C GLY A 32 2.96 -4.17 22.41
N HIS A 33 2.53 -4.56 21.21
CA HIS A 33 2.66 -3.78 19.97
C HIS A 33 1.30 -3.48 19.34
N ASP A 34 0.31 -3.13 20.17
CA ASP A 34 -1.08 -2.94 19.76
C ASP A 34 -1.25 -1.84 18.69
N CYS A 35 -0.47 -0.75 18.80
CA CYS A 35 -0.47 0.32 17.81
C CYS A 35 -0.03 -0.17 16.42
N LEU A 36 0.94 -1.09 16.35
CA LEU A 36 1.42 -1.64 15.09
C LEU A 36 0.39 -2.58 14.46
N ILE A 37 -0.27 -3.40 15.28
CA ILE A 37 -1.36 -4.29 14.83
C ILE A 37 -2.52 -3.47 14.27
N HIS A 38 -2.90 -2.38 14.96
CA HIS A 38 -3.96 -1.48 14.50
C HIS A 38 -3.59 -0.79 13.18
N LEU A 39 -2.34 -0.34 13.02
CA LEU A 39 -1.85 0.24 11.78
C LEU A 39 -1.88 -0.77 10.62
N ALA A 40 -1.33 -1.96 10.82
CA ALA A 40 -1.16 -2.96 9.77
C ALA A 40 -2.48 -3.61 9.35
N GLY A 41 -3.23 -4.18 10.30
CA GLY A 41 -4.47 -4.89 10.02
C GLY A 41 -5.67 -3.96 9.79
N GLY A 42 -5.71 -2.84 10.50
CA GLY A 42 -6.81 -1.87 10.41
C GLY A 42 -6.61 -0.91 9.25
N CYS A 43 -5.75 0.10 9.45
CA CYS A 43 -5.61 1.22 8.52
C CYS A 43 -5.08 0.78 7.14
N LEU A 44 -3.94 0.09 7.12
CA LEU A 44 -3.32 -0.35 5.86
C LEU A 44 -4.15 -1.44 5.17
N GLY A 45 -4.75 -2.37 5.92
CA GLY A 45 -5.65 -3.38 5.38
C GLY A 45 -6.89 -2.77 4.71
N GLN A 46 -7.52 -1.78 5.33
CA GLN A 46 -8.66 -1.05 4.74
C GLN A 46 -8.28 -0.29 3.48
N LEU A 47 -7.14 0.41 3.49
CA LEU A 47 -6.61 1.09 2.30
C LEU A 47 -6.32 0.11 1.17
N ALA A 48 -5.71 -1.03 1.47
CA ALA A 48 -5.42 -2.07 0.49
C ALA A 48 -6.70 -2.63 -0.16
N ALA A 49 -7.75 -2.87 0.62
CA ALA A 49 -9.03 -3.33 0.09
C ALA A 49 -9.68 -2.31 -0.88
N GLY A 50 -9.62 -1.01 -0.53
CA GLY A 50 -10.10 0.06 -1.40
C GLY A 50 -9.31 0.15 -2.72
N LEU A 51 -7.98 0.10 -2.64
CA LEU A 51 -7.11 0.11 -3.82
C LEU A 51 -7.35 -1.11 -4.70
N LEU A 52 -7.53 -2.29 -4.12
CA LEU A 52 -7.85 -3.51 -4.86
C LEU A 52 -9.14 -3.37 -5.67
N LYS A 53 -10.18 -2.77 -5.08
CA LYS A 53 -11.44 -2.50 -5.78
C LYS A 53 -11.22 -1.58 -6.97
N THR A 54 -10.53 -0.47 -6.78
CA THR A 54 -10.24 0.47 -7.88
C THR A 54 -9.42 -0.16 -9.00
N ALA A 55 -8.41 -0.98 -8.66
CA ALA A 55 -7.59 -1.68 -9.64
C ALA A 55 -8.42 -2.72 -10.42
N ASN A 56 -9.32 -3.44 -9.75
CA ASN A 56 -10.21 -4.40 -10.39
C ASN A 56 -11.21 -3.73 -11.33
N ASP A 57 -11.77 -2.59 -10.95
CA ASP A 57 -12.66 -1.81 -11.83
C ASP A 57 -11.92 -1.38 -13.09
N ILE A 58 -10.72 -0.80 -12.96
CA ILE A 58 -9.92 -0.36 -14.11
C ILE A 58 -9.55 -1.55 -15.00
N ARG A 59 -9.24 -2.71 -14.42
CA ARG A 59 -8.98 -3.94 -15.18
C ARG A 59 -10.21 -4.41 -15.97
N LEU A 60 -11.40 -4.34 -15.36
CA LEU A 60 -12.66 -4.71 -16.00
C LEU A 60 -13.01 -3.74 -17.14
N LEU A 61 -12.95 -2.43 -16.88
CA LEU A 61 -13.26 -1.37 -17.85
C LEU A 61 -12.30 -1.37 -19.05
N SER A 62 -11.07 -1.80 -18.80
CA SER A 62 -10.03 -1.88 -19.83
C SER A 62 -9.88 -3.26 -20.46
N SER A 63 -10.82 -4.16 -20.19
CA SER A 63 -10.88 -5.50 -20.77
C SER A 63 -11.23 -5.43 -22.27
N GLY A 64 -10.52 -6.24 -23.06
CA GLY A 64 -10.76 -6.41 -24.48
C GLY A 64 -10.01 -5.43 -25.40
N PRO A 65 -9.80 -5.85 -26.66
CA PRO A 65 -9.88 -4.95 -27.81
C PRO A 65 -11.14 -5.19 -28.66
N ARG A 66 -11.83 -6.34 -28.49
CA ARG A 66 -13.02 -6.73 -29.29
C ARG A 66 -14.17 -7.36 -28.49
N CYS A 67 -13.88 -8.08 -27.41
CA CYS A 67 -14.87 -8.84 -26.63
C CYS A 67 -14.87 -8.47 -25.12
N GLY A 68 -14.62 -7.21 -24.78
CA GLY A 68 -14.67 -6.71 -23.41
C GLY A 68 -15.33 -5.33 -23.36
N LEU A 69 -15.31 -4.66 -22.19
CA LEU A 69 -15.96 -3.35 -22.03
C LEU A 69 -15.27 -2.26 -22.87
N GLY A 70 -13.92 -2.26 -22.91
CA GLY A 70 -13.15 -1.38 -23.80
C GLY A 70 -13.32 0.13 -23.58
N GLU A 71 -13.94 0.56 -22.47
CA GLU A 71 -14.26 1.96 -22.19
C GLU A 71 -13.00 2.79 -21.92
N LEU A 72 -11.98 2.17 -21.31
CA LEU A 72 -10.77 2.85 -20.87
C LEU A 72 -9.55 2.37 -21.65
N ARG A 73 -8.95 3.29 -22.42
CA ARG A 73 -7.70 3.06 -23.17
C ARG A 73 -6.50 3.36 -22.27
N LEU A 74 -5.70 2.34 -22.01
CA LEU A 74 -4.49 2.43 -21.18
C LEU A 74 -3.25 2.31 -22.07
N PRO A 75 -2.12 2.91 -21.66
CA PRO A 75 -0.87 2.80 -22.41
C PRO A 75 -0.38 1.35 -22.46
N GLU A 76 0.07 0.94 -23.63
CA GLU A 76 0.57 -0.40 -23.92
C GLU A 76 2.03 -0.48 -23.49
N ASN A 77 2.36 -1.34 -22.53
CA ASN A 77 3.72 -1.41 -21.97
C ASN A 77 4.50 -2.64 -22.44
N GLU A 78 3.82 -3.75 -22.73
CA GLU A 78 4.48 -4.97 -23.18
C GLU A 78 3.65 -5.71 -24.23
N PRO A 79 4.31 -6.29 -25.25
CA PRO A 79 3.64 -7.21 -26.16
C PRO A 79 3.08 -8.39 -25.34
N GLY A 80 1.87 -8.81 -25.71
CA GLY A 80 1.16 -9.90 -25.07
C GLY A 80 1.76 -11.26 -25.44
N SER A 81 0.92 -12.29 -25.55
CA SER A 81 1.44 -13.62 -25.89
C SER A 81 2.05 -13.63 -27.29
N SER A 82 3.16 -14.37 -27.43
CA SER A 82 3.84 -14.57 -28.72
C SER A 82 2.98 -15.27 -29.77
N ILE A 83 1.93 -15.99 -29.35
CA ILE A 83 1.02 -16.75 -30.22
C ILE A 83 -0.11 -15.87 -30.82
N MET A 84 -0.40 -14.70 -30.22
CA MET A 84 -1.51 -13.85 -30.64
C MET A 84 -1.01 -12.42 -30.91
N PRO A 85 -0.65 -12.09 -32.16
CA PRO A 85 -0.26 -10.73 -32.52
C PRO A 85 -1.43 -9.78 -32.30
N GLY A 86 -1.19 -8.68 -31.59
CA GLY A 86 -2.20 -7.65 -31.28
C GLY A 86 -2.78 -7.65 -29.87
N ILE A 87 -2.33 -8.53 -28.97
CA ILE A 87 -2.57 -8.37 -27.52
C ILE A 87 -1.45 -7.51 -26.93
N PHE A 88 -1.80 -6.47 -26.18
CA PHE A 88 -0.86 -5.76 -25.32
C PHE A 88 -1.22 -5.93 -23.85
N LYS A 89 -0.24 -6.22 -23.00
CA LYS A 89 -0.44 -6.34 -21.55
C LYS A 89 -0.16 -5.02 -20.85
N LYS A 90 -1.01 -4.71 -19.88
CA LYS A 90 -1.01 -3.46 -19.10
C LYS A 90 -0.44 -3.73 -17.71
N LYS A 91 0.90 -3.72 -17.58
CA LYS A 91 1.61 -4.13 -16.35
C LYS A 91 1.16 -3.39 -15.09
N HIS A 92 0.93 -2.07 -15.18
CA HIS A 92 0.56 -1.23 -14.03
C HIS A 92 -0.73 -1.65 -13.31
N ILE A 93 -1.66 -2.29 -14.00
CA ILE A 93 -2.95 -2.75 -13.45
C ILE A 93 -3.01 -4.27 -13.26
N THR A 94 -2.19 -5.03 -13.98
CA THR A 94 -2.08 -6.49 -13.81
C THR A 94 -1.06 -6.91 -12.76
N TRP A 95 -0.37 -5.97 -12.10
CA TRP A 95 0.45 -6.31 -10.93
C TRP A 95 -0.44 -7.04 -9.94
N ARG A 96 -0.12 -8.31 -9.72
CA ARG A 96 -0.93 -9.23 -8.94
C ARG A 96 -1.26 -8.56 -7.60
N PRO A 97 -2.49 -8.72 -7.06
CA PRO A 97 -2.81 -8.30 -5.70
C PRO A 97 -2.13 -9.19 -4.64
N PHE A 98 -0.91 -9.67 -4.93
CA PHE A 98 -0.11 -10.51 -4.05
C PHE A 98 0.37 -9.81 -2.78
N PRO A 99 0.62 -8.47 -2.72
CA PRO A 99 0.94 -7.85 -1.43
C PRO A 99 -0.30 -7.64 -0.55
N CYS A 100 -1.51 -7.95 -1.03
CA CYS A 100 -2.76 -7.74 -0.30
C CYS A 100 -3.42 -9.04 0.18
N LEU A 101 -2.86 -10.21 -0.18
CA LEU A 101 -3.28 -11.47 0.40
C LEU A 101 -2.58 -11.60 1.76
N CYS A 102 -3.41 -11.51 2.81
CA CYS A 102 -3.11 -11.99 4.15
C CYS A 102 -2.61 -13.46 4.11
#